data_AF-A0A7T5EIN7-F1
#
_entry.id   AF-A0A7T5EIN7-F1
#
_cell.length_a   1.000
_cell.length_b   1.000
_cell.length_c   1.000
_cell.angle_alpha   90.00
_cell.angle_beta   90.00
_cell.angle_gamma   90.00
#
_symmetry.space_group_name_H-M   'P 1'
#
loop_
_entity.id
_entity.type
_entity.pdbx_description
1 polymer ?
#
loop_
_entity_poly.entity_id
_entity_poly.type
_entity_poly.pdbx_seq_one_letter_code
_entity_poly.pdbx_strand_id
1 'polypeptide(L)'
;MGIRLAYILLAPLLLALAAFLLLPSQLLLVLINQSFLIGLFLLMLGSIALVLRSGFFSVFAQGFKQLKQMLFKRPRAMESDWFQESDPVLKKKTETLIRLITSLSLRTGAALLFFSLALTCLYLAQS
;
A
#
# COMPACT_ATOMS: atom_id res chain seq x y z
N MET A 1 17.75 15.02 -0.01
CA MET A 1 16.83 13.85 -0.08
C MET A 1 17.46 12.55 0.48
N GLY A 2 18.79 12.40 0.47
CA GLY A 2 19.49 11.18 0.93
C GLY A 2 19.34 10.84 2.42
N ILE A 3 19.27 11.84 3.32
CA ILE A 3 19.24 11.60 4.77
C ILE A 3 17.97 10.85 5.21
N ARG A 4 16.79 11.20 4.65
CA ARG A 4 15.52 10.53 4.99
C ARG A 4 15.48 9.07 4.51
N LEU A 5 16.08 8.78 3.36
CA LEU A 5 16.22 7.42 2.84
C LEU A 5 17.16 6.59 3.70
N ALA A 6 18.27 7.18 4.16
CA ALA A 6 19.20 6.52 5.06
C ALA A 6 18.52 6.07 6.36
N TYR A 7 17.70 6.92 6.99
CA TYR A 7 16.95 6.53 8.19
C TYR A 7 15.96 5.39 7.95
N ILE A 8 15.28 5.37 6.80
CA ILE A 8 14.31 4.32 6.46
C ILE A 8 14.99 2.96 6.28
N LEU A 9 16.25 2.93 5.86
CA LEU A 9 17.03 1.69 5.71
C LEU A 9 17.81 1.31 6.98
N LEU A 10 18.35 2.30 7.70
CA LEU A 10 19.13 2.06 8.92
C LEU A 10 18.25 1.61 10.10
N ALA A 11 17.05 2.17 10.24
CA ALA A 11 16.14 1.80 11.33
C ALA A 11 15.75 0.31 11.34
N PRO A 12 15.26 -0.29 10.23
CA PRO A 12 14.97 -1.73 10.20
C PRO A 12 16.24 -2.57 10.34
N LEU A 13 17.39 -2.13 9.84
CA LEU A 13 18.65 -2.86 10.01
C LEU A 13 19.08 -2.93 11.49
N LEU A 14 19.03 -1.81 12.20
CA LEU A 14 19.35 -1.77 13.64
C LEU A 14 18.36 -2.59 14.46
N LEU A 15 17.08 -2.52 14.12
CA LEU A 15 16.04 -3.31 14.77
C LEU A 15 16.26 -4.81 14.54
N ALA A 16 16.65 -5.21 13.32
CA ALA A 16 16.94 -6.60 12.96
C ALA A 16 18.14 -7.12 13.76
N LEU A 17 19.19 -6.30 13.90
CA LEU A 17 20.37 -6.64 14.69
C LEU A 17 20.04 -6.78 16.19
N ALA A 18 19.22 -5.88 16.74
CA ALA A 18 18.75 -5.97 18.12
C ALA A 18 17.89 -7.23 18.35
N ALA A 19 16.97 -7.53 17.44
CA ALA A 19 16.14 -8.74 17.51
C ALA A 19 16.99 -10.02 17.45
N PHE A 20 18.01 -10.07 16.59
CA PHE A 20 18.96 -11.17 16.51
C PHE A 20 19.74 -11.41 17.81
N LEU A 21 20.17 -10.33 18.49
CA LEU A 21 20.95 -10.43 19.73
C LEU A 21 20.10 -10.83 20.95
N LEU A 22 18.81 -10.48 20.96
CA LEU A 22 17.95 -10.59 22.14
C LEU A 22 17.05 -11.85 22.14
N LEU A 23 16.79 -12.45 20.97
CA LEU A 23 15.78 -13.50 20.84
C LEU A 23 16.39 -14.89 20.59
N PRO A 24 15.81 -15.95 21.16
CA PRO A 24 16.19 -17.32 20.85
C PRO A 24 15.76 -17.73 19.43
N SER A 25 16.50 -18.68 18.83
CA SER A 25 16.35 -19.10 17.43
C SER A 25 14.93 -19.50 17.01
N GLN A 26 14.17 -20.14 17.90
CA GLN A 26 12.77 -20.54 17.65
C GLN A 26 11.84 -19.33 17.49
N LEU A 27 12.01 -18.29 18.32
CA LEU A 27 11.22 -17.06 18.21
C LEU A 27 11.66 -16.20 17.02
N LEU A 28 12.95 -16.26 16.67
CA LEU A 28 13.48 -15.54 15.53
C LEU A 28 12.78 -15.94 14.23
N LEU A 29 12.59 -17.25 14.02
CA LEU A 29 11.99 -17.79 12.80
C LEU A 29 10.50 -17.43 12.68
N VAL A 30 9.78 -17.43 13.80
CA VAL A 30 8.38 -16.95 13.87
C VAL A 30 8.31 -15.46 13.54
N LEU A 31 9.22 -14.65 14.11
CA LEU A 31 9.25 -13.21 13.88
C LEU A 31 9.59 -12.87 12.42
N ILE A 32 10.51 -13.61 11.79
CA ILE A 32 10.85 -13.47 10.36
C ILE A 32 9.60 -13.69 9.50
N ASN A 33 8.88 -14.79 9.74
CA ASN A 33 7.70 -15.15 8.94
C ASN A 33 6.56 -14.15 9.14
N GLN A 34 6.28 -13.75 10.38
CA GLN A 34 5.22 -12.78 10.67
C GLN A 34 5.53 -11.40 10.08
N SER A 35 6.75 -10.90 10.27
CA SER A 35 7.16 -9.61 9.71
C SER A 35 7.15 -9.60 8.19
N PHE A 36 7.55 -10.71 7.56
CA PHE A 36 7.46 -10.89 6.11
C PHE A 36 6.01 -10.82 5.61
N LEU A 37 5.11 -11.60 6.23
CA LEU A 37 3.71 -11.66 5.84
C LEU A 37 2.99 -10.32 6.02
N ILE A 38 3.21 -9.66 7.16
CA ILE A 38 2.66 -8.34 7.43
C ILE A 38 3.22 -7.33 6.41
N GLY A 39 4.53 -7.34 6.17
CA GLY A 39 5.16 -6.47 5.18
C GLY A 39 4.59 -6.65 3.77
N LEU A 40 4.43 -7.91 3.35
CA LEU A 40 3.85 -8.28 2.06
C LEU A 40 2.38 -7.83 1.96
N PHE A 41 1.59 -8.03 3.01
CA PHE A 41 0.19 -7.61 3.05
C PHE A 41 0.06 -6.08 2.92
N LEU A 42 0.87 -5.30 3.64
CA LEU A 42 0.86 -3.85 3.53
C LEU A 42 1.31 -3.35 2.15
N LEU A 43 2.26 -4.04 1.51
CA LEU A 43 2.69 -3.74 0.15
C LEU A 43 1.58 -4.03 -0.87
N MET A 44 0.90 -5.17 -0.73
CA MET A 44 -0.26 -5.53 -1.55
C MET A 44 -1.37 -4.48 -1.42
N LEU A 45 -1.74 -4.13 -0.19
CA LEU A 45 -2.76 -3.12 0.09
C LEU A 45 -2.39 -1.75 -0.48
N GLY A 46 -1.13 -1.32 -0.27
CA GLY A 46 -0.60 -0.08 -0.82
C GLY A 46 -0.61 -0.06 -2.36
N SER A 47 -0.28 -1.19 -2.99
CA SER A 47 -0.28 -1.32 -4.45
C SER A 47 -1.69 -1.26 -5.02
N ILE A 48 -2.66 -1.94 -4.38
CA ILE A 48 -4.08 -1.86 -4.76
C ILE A 48 -4.58 -0.41 -4.66
N ALA A 49 -4.31 0.27 -3.54
CA ALA A 49 -4.71 1.67 -3.36
C ALA A 49 -4.05 2.60 -4.39
N LEU A 50 -2.81 2.34 -4.79
CA LEU A 50 -2.11 3.08 -5.83
C LEU A 50 -2.75 2.89 -7.21
N VAL A 51 -3.15 1.66 -7.56
CA VAL A 51 -3.86 1.36 -8.82
C VAL A 51 -5.26 1.97 -8.84
N LEU A 52 -5.98 1.94 -7.72
CA LEU A 52 -7.29 2.61 -7.62
C LEU A 52 -7.16 4.12 -7.80
N ARG A 53 -6.10 4.72 -7.24
CA ARG A 53 -5.83 6.16 -7.34
C ARG A 53 -5.30 6.59 -8.71
N SER A 54 -4.60 5.72 -9.44
CA SER A 54 -4.04 6.06 -10.75
C SER A 54 -5.12 6.36 -11.80
N GLY A 55 -6.39 6.08 -11.50
CA GLY A 55 -7.48 6.24 -12.45
C GLY A 55 -7.55 5.09 -13.46
N PHE A 56 -6.84 3.97 -13.23
CA PHE A 56 -6.92 2.80 -14.12
C PHE A 56 -8.37 2.39 -14.41
N PHE A 57 -9.22 2.34 -13.38
CA PHE A 57 -10.64 2.01 -13.51
C PHE A 57 -11.50 3.12 -14.13
N SER A 58 -11.04 4.38 -14.19
CA SER A 58 -11.80 5.46 -14.82
C SER A 58 -11.89 5.28 -16.34
N VAL A 59 -10.83 4.74 -16.94
CA VAL A 59 -10.79 4.37 -18.38
C VAL A 59 -11.82 3.29 -18.68
N PHE A 60 -11.92 2.25 -17.85
CA PHE A 60 -12.96 1.22 -17.99
C PHE A 60 -14.35 1.80 -17.82
N ALA A 61 -14.58 2.61 -16.79
CA ALA A 61 -15.87 3.25 -16.55
C ALA A 61 -16.30 4.13 -17.74
N GLN A 62 -15.36 4.85 -18.36
CA GLN A 62 -15.62 5.66 -19.55
C GLN A 62 -15.97 4.79 -20.77
N GLY A 63 -15.25 3.68 -20.99
CA GLY A 63 -15.58 2.70 -22.02
C GLY A 63 -16.97 2.06 -21.84
N PHE A 64 -17.33 1.69 -20.60
CA PHE A 64 -18.66 1.19 -20.27
C PHE A 64 -19.75 2.25 -20.47
N LYS A 65 -19.47 3.53 -20.18
CA LYS A 65 -20.41 4.63 -20.44
C LYS A 65 -20.68 4.80 -21.94
N GLN A 66 -19.65 4.72 -22.78
CA GLN A 66 -19.78 4.77 -24.23
C GLN A 66 -20.57 3.56 -24.76
N LEU A 67 -20.26 2.35 -24.28
CA LEU A 67 -20.98 1.13 -24.68
C LEU A 67 -22.46 1.19 -24.28
N LYS A 68 -22.75 1.70 -23.07
CA LYS A 68 -24.13 1.90 -22.60
C LYS A 68 -24.88 2.93 -23.44
N GLN A 69 -24.24 4.01 -23.88
CA GLN A 69 -24.84 5.00 -24.78
C GLN A 69 -25.11 4.43 -26.18
N MET A 70 -24.27 3.51 -26.65
CA MET A 70 -24.50 2.80 -27.92
C MET A 70 -25.63 1.76 -27.83
N LEU A 71 -25.72 1.01 -26.73
CA LEU A 71 -26.73 -0.05 -26.55
C LEU A 71 -28.09 0.48 -26.07
N PHE A 72 -28.10 1.56 -25.30
CA PHE A 72 -29.32 2.19 -24.78
C PHE A 72 -29.32 3.68 -25.13
N LYS A 73 -30.00 4.02 -26.23
CA LYS A 73 -30.30 5.42 -26.60
C LYS A 73 -31.24 6.01 -25.52
N ARG A 74 -30.67 6.57 -24.44
CA ARG A 74 -31.46 7.03 -23.28
C ARG A 74 -32.10 8.42 -23.48
N PRO A 75 -33.34 8.63 -23.00
CA PRO A 75 -34.03 9.92 -22.99
C PRO A 75 -33.44 10.89 -21.95
N ARG A 76 -33.48 12.18 -22.29
CA ARG A 76 -32.74 13.34 -21.75
C ARG A 76 -32.98 13.72 -20.27
N ALA A 77 -33.76 12.97 -19.49
CA ALA A 77 -34.38 13.49 -18.27
C ALA A 77 -33.84 12.92 -16.94
N MET A 78 -32.76 12.13 -16.95
CA MET A 78 -32.36 11.35 -15.76
C MET A 78 -30.85 11.43 -15.48
N GLU A 79 -30.28 12.64 -15.48
CA GLU A 79 -28.83 12.84 -15.31
C GLU A 79 -28.42 13.87 -14.25
N SER A 80 -29.30 14.73 -13.74
CA SER A 80 -28.84 15.82 -12.85
C SER A 80 -28.70 15.44 -11.38
N ASP A 81 -29.59 14.63 -10.82
CA ASP A 81 -29.78 14.68 -9.36
C ASP A 81 -29.05 13.59 -8.55
N TRP A 82 -28.62 12.49 -9.17
CA TRP A 82 -28.01 11.36 -8.43
C TRP A 82 -26.50 11.49 -8.18
N PHE A 83 -25.82 12.49 -8.74
CA PHE A 83 -24.35 12.54 -8.73
C PHE A 83 -23.74 13.83 -8.16
N GLN A 84 -24.57 14.78 -7.72
CA GLN A 84 -24.13 16.17 -7.50
C GLN A 84 -23.86 16.57 -6.04
N GLU A 85 -24.05 15.66 -5.08
CA GLU A 85 -23.83 15.94 -3.65
C GLU A 85 -22.64 15.17 -3.06
N SER A 86 -21.49 15.25 -3.73
CA SER A 86 -20.23 14.81 -3.13
C SER A 86 -19.37 16.03 -2.87
N ASP A 87 -19.60 16.59 -1.69
CA ASP A 87 -18.96 17.78 -1.14
C ASP A 87 -17.48 17.87 -1.57
N PRO A 88 -17.05 18.93 -2.28
CA PRO A 88 -15.69 19.04 -2.81
C PRO A 88 -14.64 19.00 -1.69
N VAL A 89 -15.03 19.35 -0.46
CA VAL A 89 -14.21 19.23 0.74
C VAL A 89 -14.02 17.77 1.17
N LEU A 90 -15.07 16.94 1.10
CA LEU A 90 -14.97 15.51 1.42
C LEU A 90 -14.06 14.78 0.43
N LYS A 91 -14.21 15.06 -0.87
CA LYS A 91 -13.35 14.44 -1.91
C LYS A 91 -11.87 14.77 -1.72
N LYS A 92 -11.54 16.03 -1.40
CA LYS A 92 -10.15 16.43 -1.15
C LYS A 92 -9.58 15.78 0.11
N LYS A 93 -10.38 15.65 1.17
CA LYS A 93 -9.96 14.97 2.41
C LYS A 93 -9.74 13.47 2.20
N THR A 94 -10.65 12.79 1.51
CA THR A 94 -10.51 11.36 1.22
C THR A 94 -9.32 11.10 0.30
N GLU A 95 -9.10 11.92 -0.72
CA GLU A 95 -7.93 11.76 -1.60
C GLU A 95 -6.60 11.97 -0.84
N THR A 96 -6.54 12.96 0.05
CA THR A 96 -5.35 13.22 0.87
C THR A 96 -5.08 12.08 1.85
N LEU A 97 -6.12 11.55 2.51
CA LEU A 97 -6.03 10.39 3.39
C LEU A 97 -5.57 9.15 2.63
N ILE A 98 -6.19 8.84 1.48
CA ILE A 98 -5.81 7.70 0.64
C ILE A 98 -4.35 7.84 0.20
N ARG A 99 -3.91 9.04 -0.20
CA ARG A 99 -2.52 9.28 -0.59
C ARG A 99 -1.55 9.04 0.57
N LEU A 100 -1.88 9.53 1.76
CA LEU A 100 -1.08 9.30 2.96
C LEU A 100 -1.02 7.81 3.32
N ILE A 101 -2.17 7.15 3.45
CA ILE A 101 -2.27 5.72 3.77
C ILE A 101 -1.50 4.88 2.75
N THR A 102 -1.68 5.13 1.46
CA THR A 102 -0.95 4.42 0.39
C THR A 102 0.56 4.60 0.55
N SER A 103 1.02 5.84 0.75
CA SER A 103 2.44 6.13 0.89
C SER A 103 3.04 5.51 2.16
N LEU A 104 2.27 5.50 3.25
CA LEU A 104 2.70 4.97 4.54
C LEU A 104 2.73 3.45 4.50
N SER A 105 1.70 2.81 3.92
CA SER A 105 1.60 1.37 3.71
C SER A 105 2.73 0.84 2.84
N LEU A 106 3.06 1.52 1.74
CA LEU A 106 4.18 1.13 0.87
C LEU A 106 5.53 1.27 1.59
N ARG A 107 5.77 2.37 2.31
CA ARG A 107 7.03 2.57 3.04
C ARG A 107 7.21 1.58 4.18
N THR A 108 6.16 1.37 4.97
CA THR A 108 6.18 0.46 6.11
C THR A 108 6.28 -1.00 5.66
N GLY A 109 5.52 -1.39 4.63
CA GLY A 109 5.61 -2.72 4.02
C GLY A 109 7.01 -3.01 3.47
N ALA A 110 7.60 -2.07 2.73
CA ALA A 110 8.96 -2.21 2.23
C ALA A 110 10.00 -2.31 3.37
N ALA A 111 9.87 -1.50 4.41
CA ALA A 111 10.77 -1.56 5.57
C ALA A 111 10.67 -2.91 6.31
N LEU A 112 9.47 -3.45 6.46
CA LEU A 112 9.22 -4.77 7.07
C LEU A 112 9.82 -5.92 6.24
N LEU A 113 9.72 -5.86 4.91
CA LEU A 113 10.38 -6.85 4.05
C LEU A 113 11.90 -6.76 4.16
N PHE A 114 12.47 -5.55 4.16
CA PHE A 114 13.90 -5.35 4.36
C PHE A 114 14.38 -5.88 5.71
N PHE A 115 13.63 -5.60 6.78
CA PHE A 115 13.88 -6.13 8.12
C PHE A 115 13.88 -7.67 8.13
N SER A 116 12.84 -8.28 7.55
CA SER A 116 12.72 -9.73 7.47
C SER A 116 13.87 -10.36 6.68
N LEU A 117 14.23 -9.80 5.51
CA LEU A 117 15.35 -10.28 4.70
C LEU A 117 16.70 -10.16 5.43
N ALA A 118 16.93 -9.05 6.13
CA ALA A 118 18.14 -8.85 6.91
C ALA A 118 18.26 -9.90 8.03
N LEU A 119 17.16 -10.16 8.76
CA LEU A 119 17.11 -11.20 9.78
C LEU A 119 17.32 -12.60 9.21
N THR A 120 16.71 -12.92 8.07
CA THR A 120 16.92 -14.22 7.40
C THR A 120 18.38 -14.41 7.00
N CYS A 121 19.05 -13.37 6.50
CA CYS A 121 20.47 -13.41 6.14
C CYS A 121 21.35 -13.67 7.38
N LEU A 122 21.08 -12.98 8.49
CA LEU A 122 21.79 -13.19 9.75
C LEU A 122 21.55 -14.58 10.35
N TYR A 123 20.31 -15.06 10.28
CA TYR A 123 19.94 -16.41 10.74
C TYR A 123 20.67 -17.49 9.94
N LEU A 124 20.73 -17.34 8.61
CA LEU A 124 21.44 -18.28 7.72
C LEU A 124 22.96 -18.23 7.93
N ALA A 125 23.53 -17.07 8.28
CA ALA A 125 24.95 -16.96 8.59
C ALA A 125 25.36 -17.68 9.89
N GLN A 126 24.39 -18.04 10.73
CA GLN A 126 24.60 -18.76 12.00
C GLN A 126 24.42 -20.28 11.87
N SER A 127 23.69 -20.75 10.85
CA SER A 127 23.43 -22.18 10.57
C SER A 127 24.52 -22.82 9.72
#